data_AF-A0A1C1D178-F1
#
_entry.id   AF-A0A1C1D178-F1
#
_cell.length_a   1.000
_cell.length_b   1.000
_cell.length_c   1.000
_cell.angle_alpha   90.00
_cell.angle_beta   90.00
_cell.angle_gamma   90.00
#
_symmetry.space_group_name_H-M   'P 1'
#
loop_
_entity.id
_entity.type
_entity.pdbx_description
1 polymer ?
#
loop_
_entity_poly.entity_id
_entity_poly.type
_entity_poly.pdbx_seq_one_letter_code
_entity_poly.pdbx_strand_id
1 'polypeptide(L)'
;MDFDLGELYSGVIPIDANNASRGLFFVFQPCVGTPVDEITIWLNGGPGCSSLEGFLQENGKFQWAWGQFTPTINHYSWVNLTNVLWVEYPVGIGFSTGESRATTEEGIAEEFNDFFLNFQTIFGISNFKIYVTGESYAGRYVPYIASGMLDRNDSTHFNLSGR
;
A
#
# COMPACT_ATOMS: atom_id res chain seq x y z
N MET A 1 -13.29 13.83 15.78
CA MET A 1 -12.90 12.43 16.07
C MET A 1 -12.53 12.39 17.52
N ASP A 2 -13.15 11.50 18.28
CA ASP A 2 -12.99 11.45 19.74
C ASP A 2 -12.02 10.33 20.18
N PHE A 3 -11.23 9.83 19.24
CA PHE A 3 -10.23 8.78 19.44
C PHE A 3 -8.91 9.18 18.77
N ASP A 4 -7.81 8.71 19.35
CA ASP A 4 -6.47 8.88 18.80
C ASP A 4 -6.23 7.85 17.68
N LEU A 5 -5.70 8.32 16.56
CA LEU A 5 -5.32 7.48 15.41
C LEU A 5 -3.88 6.97 15.52
N GLY A 6 -3.07 7.56 16.40
CA GLY A 6 -1.63 7.41 16.36
C GLY A 6 -1.03 8.04 15.10
N GLU A 7 0.06 7.47 14.62
CA GLU A 7 0.72 7.93 13.41
C GLU A 7 -0.06 7.55 12.16
N LEU A 8 -0.20 8.48 11.22
CA LEU A 8 -0.84 8.26 9.93
C LEU A 8 -0.16 9.16 8.89
N TYR A 9 0.31 8.56 7.81
CA TYR A 9 1.03 9.25 6.74
C TYR A 9 0.32 9.04 5.41
N SER A 10 0.35 10.04 4.55
CA SER A 10 -0.16 9.92 3.18
C SER A 10 0.57 10.86 2.24
N GLY A 11 0.59 10.54 0.97
CA GLY A 11 1.17 11.40 -0.05
C GLY A 11 1.31 10.68 -1.37
N VAL A 12 1.92 11.35 -2.34
CA VAL A 12 2.29 10.75 -3.62
C VAL A 12 3.80 10.53 -3.61
N ILE A 13 4.23 9.29 -3.82
CA ILE A 13 5.66 8.97 -3.97
C ILE A 13 5.92 8.69 -5.45
N PRO A 14 6.94 9.33 -6.05
CA PRO A 14 7.24 9.13 -7.45
C PRO A 14 7.76 7.71 -7.70
N ILE A 15 7.44 7.15 -8.86
CA ILE A 15 7.99 5.85 -9.29
C ILE A 15 9.48 5.99 -9.60
N ASP A 16 9.86 7.06 -10.32
CA ASP A 16 11.25 7.44 -10.54
C ASP A 16 11.59 8.59 -9.59
N ALA A 17 12.53 8.37 -8.66
CA ALA A 17 12.96 9.36 -7.67
C ALA A 17 13.44 10.69 -8.31
N ASN A 18 13.87 10.67 -9.57
CA ASN A 18 14.32 11.85 -10.30
C ASN A 18 13.21 12.49 -11.17
N ASN A 19 12.01 11.91 -11.20
CA ASN A 19 10.92 12.38 -12.04
C ASN A 19 9.54 12.23 -11.35
N ALA A 20 9.07 13.34 -10.79
CA ALA A 20 7.78 13.43 -10.10
C ALA A 20 6.54 13.48 -11.01
N SER A 21 6.68 13.27 -12.33
CA SER A 21 5.52 13.28 -13.25
C SER A 21 4.60 12.08 -13.08
N ARG A 22 5.08 11.00 -12.45
CA ARG A 22 4.30 9.79 -12.18
C ARG A 22 4.58 9.29 -10.78
N GLY A 23 3.53 9.02 -10.02
CA GLY A 23 3.65 8.51 -8.66
C GLY A 23 2.38 7.86 -8.17
N LEU A 24 2.52 7.00 -7.18
CA LEU A 24 1.38 6.35 -6.54
C LEU A 24 1.04 7.08 -5.25
N PHE A 25 -0.24 7.34 -5.05
CA PHE A 25 -0.75 7.85 -3.79
C PHE A 25 -0.88 6.69 -2.80
N PHE A 26 -0.56 6.96 -1.54
CA PHE A 26 -0.65 5.98 -0.47
C PHE A 26 -1.22 6.57 0.81
N VAL A 27 -1.74 5.67 1.64
CA VAL A 27 -1.92 5.87 3.07
C VAL A 27 -1.10 4.80 3.79
N PHE A 28 -0.33 5.20 4.79
CA PHE A 28 0.49 4.31 5.60
C PHE A 28 0.21 4.55 7.08
N GLN A 29 -0.06 3.47 7.80
CA GLN A 29 -0.26 3.51 9.23
C GLN A 29 0.62 2.45 9.91
N PRO A 30 1.58 2.87 10.76
CA PRO A 30 2.35 1.96 11.58
C PRO A 30 1.48 1.13 12.53
N CYS A 31 2.02 -0.02 12.95
CA CYS A 31 1.39 -0.88 13.94
C CYS A 31 1.13 -0.10 15.24
N VAL A 32 -0.08 -0.21 15.76
CA VAL A 32 -0.49 0.42 17.01
C VAL A 32 -0.02 -0.44 18.18
N GLY A 33 0.77 0.18 19.06
CA GLY A 33 1.33 -0.49 20.25
C GLY A 33 2.81 -0.81 20.06
N THR A 34 3.17 -2.09 20.17
CA THR A 34 4.56 -2.51 19.98
C THR A 34 4.95 -2.40 18.50
N PRO A 35 6.05 -1.70 18.15
CA PRO A 35 6.57 -1.69 16.79
C PRO A 35 6.86 -3.11 16.28
N VAL A 36 6.69 -3.32 14.98
CA VAL A 36 6.94 -4.60 14.31
C VAL A 36 7.75 -4.39 13.04
N ASP A 37 8.61 -5.36 12.70
CA ASP A 37 9.48 -5.32 11.52
C ASP A 37 8.83 -6.03 10.31
N GLU A 38 7.59 -5.66 10.01
CA GLU A 38 6.83 -6.18 8.88
C GLU A 38 5.86 -5.16 8.29
N ILE A 39 5.59 -5.26 6.99
CA ILE A 39 4.61 -4.41 6.30
C ILE A 39 3.65 -5.28 5.51
N THR A 40 2.37 -5.02 5.70
CA THR A 40 1.29 -5.58 4.89
C THR A 40 0.78 -4.52 3.91
N ILE A 41 0.98 -4.78 2.64
CA ILE A 41 0.50 -3.97 1.53
C ILE A 41 -0.90 -4.43 1.17
N TRP A 42 -1.85 -3.49 1.11
CA TRP A 42 -3.22 -3.71 0.67
C TRP A 42 -3.52 -3.00 -0.64
N LEU A 43 -4.16 -3.74 -1.55
CA LEU A 43 -4.64 -3.24 -2.85
C LEU A 43 -6.11 -3.61 -3.04
N ASN A 44 -6.99 -2.66 -3.35
CA ASN A 44 -8.32 -3.00 -3.87
C ASN A 44 -8.26 -3.31 -5.37
N GLY A 45 -9.18 -4.14 -5.83
CA GLY A 45 -9.33 -4.57 -7.22
C GLY A 45 -10.65 -4.10 -7.84
N GLY A 46 -10.99 -4.65 -9.01
CA GLY A 46 -11.79 -3.97 -10.03
C GLY A 46 -10.86 -2.92 -10.64
N PRO A 47 -10.33 -3.10 -11.87
CA PRO A 47 -9.24 -2.23 -12.30
C PRO A 47 -9.64 -0.77 -12.12
N GLY A 48 -8.96 -0.08 -11.20
CA GLY A 48 -9.22 1.30 -10.81
C GLY A 48 -10.09 1.58 -9.59
N CYS A 49 -10.49 0.60 -8.79
CA CYS A 49 -11.00 0.90 -7.44
C CYS A 49 -9.88 1.41 -6.54
N SER A 50 -10.24 2.37 -5.69
CA SER A 50 -9.32 3.03 -4.77
C SER A 50 -9.04 2.12 -3.58
N SER A 51 -7.76 2.00 -3.19
CA SER A 51 -7.37 1.29 -1.96
C SER A 51 -7.77 2.04 -0.69
N LEU A 52 -8.26 3.27 -0.84
CA LEU A 52 -8.90 4.01 0.24
C LEU A 52 -10.23 3.40 0.67
N GLU A 53 -10.85 2.55 -0.17
CA GLU A 53 -12.00 1.74 0.26
C GLU A 53 -11.58 0.77 1.37
N GLY A 54 -10.51 0.01 1.18
CA GLY A 54 -9.96 -0.85 2.22
C GLY A 54 -9.54 -0.11 3.48
N PHE A 55 -8.91 1.06 3.32
CA PHE A 55 -8.54 1.91 4.45
C PHE A 55 -9.75 2.44 5.22
N LEU A 56 -10.72 3.04 4.53
CA LEU A 56 -11.85 3.74 5.17
C LEU A 56 -12.99 2.81 5.56
N GLN A 57 -13.16 1.64 4.96
CA GLN A 57 -14.37 0.83 5.14
C GLN A 57 -14.09 -0.59 5.63
N GLU A 58 -12.87 -1.10 5.49
CA GLU A 58 -12.56 -2.50 5.79
C GLU A 58 -11.61 -2.67 6.97
N ASN A 59 -10.33 -2.35 6.79
CA ASN A 59 -9.26 -2.83 7.67
C ASN A 59 -8.41 -1.72 8.31
N GLY A 60 -8.65 -0.44 7.98
CA GLY A 60 -8.03 0.70 8.66
C GLY A 60 -8.48 0.89 10.11
N LYS A 61 -7.79 1.77 10.85
CA LYS A 61 -7.98 1.99 12.29
C LYS A 61 -9.36 2.54 12.64
N PHE A 62 -9.98 3.24 11.70
CA PHE A 62 -11.34 3.70 11.79
C PHE A 62 -12.11 3.28 10.54
N GLN A 63 -13.43 3.22 10.69
CA GLN A 63 -14.36 3.02 9.59
C GLN A 63 -15.18 4.27 9.36
N TRP A 64 -15.39 4.59 8.09
CA TRP A 64 -16.24 5.65 7.61
C TRP A 64 -17.04 5.13 6.41
N ALA A 65 -18.08 4.37 6.71
CA ALA A 65 -19.02 3.84 5.73
C ALA A 65 -19.95 4.94 5.18
N TRP A 66 -20.56 4.65 4.03
CA TRP A 66 -21.54 5.52 3.39
C TRP A 66 -22.65 5.96 4.35
N GLY A 67 -22.91 7.27 4.40
CA GLY A 67 -23.96 7.84 5.24
C GLY A 67 -23.60 8.02 6.72
N GLN A 68 -22.41 7.58 7.17
CA GLN A 68 -21.94 7.90 8.52
C GLN A 68 -21.50 9.36 8.62
N PHE A 69 -22.03 10.09 9.61
CA PHE A 69 -21.67 11.48 9.85
C PHE A 69 -20.29 11.63 10.49
N THR A 70 -19.90 10.67 11.33
CA THR A 70 -18.58 10.60 11.96
C THR A 70 -17.97 9.21 11.78
N PRO A 71 -16.64 9.11 11.66
CA PRO A 71 -15.97 7.81 11.66
C PRO A 71 -16.10 7.11 13.02
N THR A 72 -16.07 5.79 13.02
CA THR A 72 -16.09 4.93 14.21
C THR A 72 -14.79 4.14 14.32
N ILE A 73 -14.33 3.84 15.54
CA ILE A 73 -13.12 3.03 15.73
C ILE A 73 -13.33 1.60 15.22
N ASN A 74 -12.35 1.07 14.48
CA ASN A 74 -12.33 -0.33 14.07
C ASN A 74 -11.52 -1.15 15.09
N HIS A 75 -12.22 -1.90 15.94
CA HIS A 75 -11.57 -2.75 16.94
C HIS A 75 -10.80 -3.93 16.33
N TYR A 76 -11.08 -4.29 15.07
CA TYR A 76 -10.45 -5.39 14.32
C TYR A 76 -9.48 -4.89 13.25
N SER A 77 -9.02 -3.64 13.36
CA SER A 77 -8.09 -3.08 12.39
C SER A 77 -6.80 -3.88 12.28
N TRP A 78 -6.31 -4.00 11.05
CA TRP A 78 -5.05 -4.70 10.75
C TRP A 78 -3.83 -4.00 11.35
N VAL A 79 -3.91 -2.70 11.58
CA VAL A 79 -2.82 -1.97 12.24
C VAL A 79 -2.64 -2.38 13.71
N ASN A 80 -3.51 -3.22 14.26
CA ASN A 80 -3.27 -3.83 15.57
C ASN A 80 -2.27 -5.01 15.52
N LEU A 81 -1.87 -5.45 14.32
CA LEU A 81 -1.00 -6.62 14.11
C LEU A 81 0.25 -6.30 13.28
N THR A 82 0.18 -5.34 12.37
CA THR A 82 1.20 -5.09 11.36
C THR A 82 1.25 -3.61 10.96
N ASN A 83 2.32 -3.16 10.30
CA ASN A 83 2.28 -1.87 9.62
C ASN A 83 1.51 -2.03 8.30
N VAL A 84 0.53 -1.18 8.02
CA VAL A 84 -0.33 -1.35 6.83
C VAL A 84 -0.12 -0.22 5.84
N LEU A 85 0.10 -0.57 4.57
CA LEU A 85 0.27 0.34 3.45
C LEU A 85 -0.86 0.11 2.43
N TRP A 86 -1.77 1.08 2.31
CA TRP A 86 -2.81 1.11 1.27
C TRP A 86 -2.31 1.95 0.09
N VAL A 87 -2.33 1.39 -1.12
CA VAL A 87 -1.79 2.06 -2.31
C VAL A 87 -2.82 2.18 -3.42
N GLU A 88 -3.01 3.38 -3.93
CA GLU A 88 -3.82 3.65 -5.13
C GLU A 88 -3.09 3.12 -6.36
N TYR A 89 -3.51 1.97 -6.89
CA TYR A 89 -2.79 1.23 -7.93
C TYR A 89 -3.73 0.72 -9.02
N PRO A 90 -3.34 0.75 -10.31
CA PRO A 90 -2.07 1.24 -10.88
C PRO A 90 -1.95 2.78 -10.95
N VAL A 91 -0.95 3.28 -11.67
CA VAL A 91 -0.81 4.71 -11.98
C VAL A 91 -2.08 5.24 -12.64
N GLY A 92 -2.54 6.42 -12.20
CA GLY A 92 -3.77 7.06 -12.68
C GLY A 92 -5.02 6.74 -11.86
N ILE A 93 -4.92 5.87 -10.84
CA ILE A 93 -6.04 5.57 -9.94
C ILE A 93 -6.13 6.60 -8.81
N GLY A 94 -7.34 7.14 -8.62
CA GLY A 94 -7.70 8.13 -7.61
C GLY A 94 -6.71 9.30 -7.50
N PHE A 95 -5.94 9.36 -6.42
CA PHE A 95 -5.00 10.46 -6.18
C PHE A 95 -3.58 10.21 -6.75
N SER A 96 -3.31 9.05 -7.34
CA SER A 96 -2.06 8.77 -8.06
C SER A 96 -1.93 9.68 -9.28
N THR A 97 -0.71 10.08 -9.61
CA THR A 97 -0.43 11.08 -10.64
C THR A 97 0.25 10.48 -11.87
N GLY A 98 -0.04 11.07 -13.03
CA GLY A 98 0.56 10.69 -14.31
C GLY A 98 -0.13 9.51 -14.99
N GLU A 99 0.50 9.00 -16.04
CA GLU A 99 0.03 7.88 -16.87
C GLU A 99 1.01 6.71 -16.75
N SER A 100 0.51 5.48 -16.61
CA SER A 100 1.39 4.30 -16.67
C SER A 100 2.11 4.26 -18.01
N ARG A 101 3.40 3.89 -17.99
CA ARG A 101 4.18 3.67 -19.21
C ARG A 101 4.26 2.19 -19.57
N ALA A 102 3.82 1.32 -18.65
CA ALA A 102 3.85 -0.11 -18.85
C ALA A 102 2.75 -0.55 -19.82
N THR A 103 3.10 -1.50 -20.69
CA THR A 103 2.18 -2.12 -21.65
C THR A 103 1.90 -3.60 -21.32
N THR A 104 2.49 -4.11 -20.23
CA THR A 104 2.31 -5.48 -19.74
C THR A 104 2.10 -5.47 -18.23
N GLU A 105 1.48 -6.51 -17.68
CA GLU A 105 1.24 -6.64 -16.24
C GLU A 105 2.55 -6.71 -15.45
N GLU A 106 3.60 -7.30 -16.01
CA GLU A 106 4.95 -7.29 -15.43
C GLU A 106 5.50 -5.86 -15.34
N GLY A 107 5.31 -5.05 -16.38
CA GLY A 107 5.74 -3.65 -16.35
C GLY A 107 4.99 -2.82 -15.31
N ILE A 108 3.69 -3.05 -15.12
CA ILE A 108 2.88 -2.34 -14.12
C ILE A 108 3.33 -2.78 -12.70
N ALA A 109 3.65 -4.07 -12.51
CA ALA A 109 4.23 -4.56 -11.26
C ALA A 109 5.62 -3.97 -10.98
N GLU A 110 6.47 -3.78 -11.98
CA GLU A 110 7.75 -3.10 -11.79
C GLU A 110 7.58 -1.63 -11.41
N GLU A 111 6.59 -0.92 -11.98
CA GLU A 111 6.23 0.43 -11.54
C GLU A 111 5.84 0.46 -10.04
N PHE A 112 5.13 -0.55 -9.56
CA PHE A 112 4.83 -0.70 -8.13
C PHE A 112 6.09 -0.95 -7.29
N ASN A 113 6.96 -1.86 -7.73
CA ASN A 113 8.17 -2.23 -6.99
C ASN A 113 9.14 -1.04 -6.85
N ASP A 114 9.24 -0.20 -7.87
CA ASP A 114 10.05 1.02 -7.83
C ASP A 114 9.45 2.08 -6.92
N PHE A 115 8.12 2.28 -6.96
CA PHE A 115 7.42 3.09 -5.96
C PHE A 115 7.68 2.58 -4.53
N PHE A 116 7.59 1.26 -4.32
CA PHE A 116 7.71 0.67 -3.00
C PHE A 116 9.14 0.83 -2.46
N LEU A 117 10.17 0.69 -3.30
CA LEU A 117 11.55 0.96 -2.90
C LEU A 117 11.76 2.44 -2.51
N ASN A 118 11.15 3.38 -3.23
CA ASN A 118 11.20 4.80 -2.86
C ASN A 118 10.47 5.06 -1.54
N PHE A 119 9.32 4.42 -1.32
CA PHE A 119 8.62 4.44 -0.03
C PHE A 119 9.51 3.91 1.09
N GLN A 120 10.15 2.77 0.90
CA GLN A 120 11.07 2.19 1.88
C GLN A 120 12.24 3.14 2.20
N THR A 121 12.77 3.82 1.19
CA THR A 121 13.84 4.81 1.36
C THR A 121 13.39 6.01 2.20
N ILE A 122 12.19 6.53 1.95
CA ILE A 122 11.62 7.69 2.68
C ILE A 122 11.37 7.35 4.15
N PHE A 123 10.83 6.16 4.43
CA PHE A 123 10.45 5.73 5.77
C PHE A 123 11.52 4.89 6.50
N GLY A 124 12.70 4.70 5.91
CA GLY A 124 13.80 3.97 6.53
C GLY A 124 13.53 2.47 6.72
N ILE A 125 12.71 1.87 5.85
CA ILE A 125 12.28 0.48 5.96
C ILE A 125 13.28 -0.43 5.24
N SER A 126 14.04 -1.20 6.02
CA SER A 126 14.94 -2.23 5.50
C SER A 126 14.95 -3.43 6.45
N ASN A 127 15.10 -4.63 5.90
CA ASN A 127 15.03 -5.92 6.60
C ASN A 127 13.64 -6.25 7.20
N PHE A 128 12.58 -5.61 6.69
CA PHE A 128 11.20 -5.91 7.10
C PHE A 128 10.65 -7.09 6.31
N LYS A 129 9.81 -7.91 6.93
CA LYS A 129 9.01 -8.89 6.20
C LYS A 129 7.93 -8.18 5.39
N ILE A 130 7.82 -8.51 4.11
CA ILE A 130 6.83 -7.89 3.22
C ILE A 130 5.72 -8.90 2.94
N TYR A 131 4.47 -8.47 3.16
CA TYR A 131 3.26 -9.20 2.81
C TYR A 131 2.50 -8.37 1.79
N VAL A 132 2.11 -8.98 0.67
CA VAL A 132 1.33 -8.31 -0.37
C VAL A 132 -0.01 -9.02 -0.46
N THR A 133 -1.09 -8.28 -0.28
CA THR A 133 -2.45 -8.83 -0.34
C THR A 133 -3.39 -7.81 -0.98
N GLY A 134 -4.59 -8.28 -1.32
CA GLY A 134 -5.59 -7.43 -1.92
C GLY A 134 -6.89 -8.15 -2.19
N GLU A 135 -7.89 -7.37 -2.55
CA GLU A 135 -9.25 -7.83 -2.78
C GLU A 135 -9.62 -7.84 -4.27
N SER A 136 -10.53 -8.74 -4.67
CA SER A 136 -11.12 -8.74 -6.02
C SER A 136 -10.05 -8.88 -7.12
N TYR A 137 -10.03 -8.00 -8.13
CA TYR A 137 -9.02 -8.02 -9.19
C TYR A 137 -7.59 -7.83 -8.69
N ALA A 138 -7.37 -7.40 -7.44
CA ALA A 138 -6.03 -7.41 -6.86
C ALA A 138 -5.46 -8.82 -6.74
N GLY A 139 -6.29 -9.88 -6.77
CA GLY A 139 -5.83 -11.25 -6.96
C GLY A 139 -5.06 -11.48 -8.27
N ARG A 140 -5.20 -10.58 -9.26
CA ARG A 140 -4.33 -10.50 -10.44
C ARG A 140 -3.07 -9.69 -10.14
N TYR A 141 -3.19 -8.52 -9.51
CA TYR A 141 -2.04 -7.64 -9.23
C TYR A 141 -1.00 -8.24 -8.30
N VAL A 142 -1.45 -8.84 -7.20
CA VAL A 142 -0.61 -9.34 -6.11
C VAL A 142 0.42 -10.36 -6.62
N PRO A 143 0.08 -11.38 -7.43
CA PRO A 143 1.07 -12.30 -7.99
C PRO A 143 2.13 -11.65 -8.88
N TYR A 144 1.78 -10.66 -9.72
CA TYR A 144 2.76 -9.98 -10.58
C TYR A 144 3.72 -9.12 -9.75
N ILE A 145 3.18 -8.38 -8.78
CA ILE A 145 3.99 -7.61 -7.83
C ILE A 145 4.93 -8.53 -7.06
N ALA A 146 4.38 -9.60 -6.47
CA ALA A 146 5.15 -10.59 -5.72
C ALA A 146 6.24 -11.25 -6.56
N SER A 147 5.94 -11.62 -7.82
CA SER A 147 6.94 -12.17 -8.74
C SER A 147 8.06 -11.17 -8.99
N GLY A 148 7.73 -9.92 -9.32
CA GLY A 148 8.73 -8.86 -9.54
C GLY A 148 9.60 -8.64 -8.29
N MET A 149 9.01 -8.62 -7.08
CA MET A 149 9.77 -8.54 -5.83
C MET A 149 10.77 -9.69 -5.66
N LEU A 150 10.39 -10.92 -6.03
CA LEU A 150 11.28 -12.08 -5.96
C LEU A 150 12.43 -11.97 -6.98
N ASP A 151 12.14 -11.48 -8.17
CA ASP A 151 13.12 -11.31 -9.26
C ASP A 151 14.18 -10.25 -8.92
N ARG A 152 13.89 -9.31 -8.00
CA ARG A 152 14.88 -8.35 -7.49
C ARG A 152 16.03 -9.00 -6.73
N ASN A 153 15.84 -10.21 -6.19
CA ASN A 153 16.83 -10.95 -5.39
C ASN A 153 17.51 -10.09 -4.29
N ASP A 154 16.74 -9.23 -3.64
CA ASP A 154 17.20 -8.33 -2.58
C ASP A 154 16.31 -8.50 -1.34
N SER A 155 16.76 -9.34 -0.42
CA SER A 155 16.06 -9.58 0.85
C SER A 155 16.17 -8.41 1.84
N THR A 156 16.98 -7.39 1.57
CA THR A 156 17.03 -6.18 2.39
C THR A 156 15.75 -5.36 2.20
N HIS A 157 15.22 -5.29 0.99
CA HIS A 157 14.03 -4.48 0.68
C HIS A 157 12.81 -5.34 0.33
N PHE A 158 12.99 -6.49 -0.32
CA PHE A 158 11.93 -7.32 -0.88
C PHE A 158 11.83 -8.71 -0.22
N ASN A 159 11.86 -8.77 1.11
CA ASN A 159 11.72 -10.02 1.87
C ASN A 159 10.26 -10.52 1.93
N LEU A 160 9.74 -11.02 0.80
CA LEU A 160 8.38 -11.53 0.68
C LEU A 160 8.15 -12.77 1.55
N SER A 161 7.28 -12.65 2.57
CA SER A 161 7.17 -13.60 3.70
C SER A 161 5.81 -14.32 3.86
N GLY A 162 4.84 -14.09 2.97
CA GLY A 162 3.49 -14.68 3.04
C GLY A 162 3.20 -15.80 2.04
N ARG A 163 4.20 -16.65 1.76
CA ARG A 163 4.12 -17.69 0.73
C ARG A 163 3.39 -18.94 1.21
#